data_AF-A0A285DP77-F1
#
_entry.id   AF-A0A285DP77-F1
#
_cell.length_a   1.000
_cell.length_b   1.000
_cell.length_c   1.000
_cell.angle_alpha   90.00
_cell.angle_beta   90.00
_cell.angle_gamma   90.00
#
_symmetry.space_group_name_H-M   'P 1'
#
loop_
_entity.id
_entity.type
_entity.pdbx_description
1 polymer ?
#
loop_
_entity_poly.entity_id
_entity_poly.type
_entity_poly.pdbx_seq_one_letter_code
_entity_poly.pdbx_strand_id
1 'polypeptide(L)'
;MHGSPSTSRSHPATCPTIYTLNAGSWLYCFDKVGNLTSQDGTASTCPSSAVFTYNDASQLTAQTGSLTSWSYDRLGNETAGGRVAATARTDETWTDYSQLAAITTGSTTYDLVHAGIGNSEL
;
A
#
# COMPACT_ATOMS: atom_id res chain seq x y z
N MET A 1 41.58 57.27 19.68
CA MET A 1 41.65 56.89 18.25
C MET A 1 42.84 55.95 18.13
N HIS A 2 42.81 54.68 17.75
CA HIS A 2 41.88 53.74 17.15
C HIS A 2 42.21 52.38 17.85
N GLY A 3 41.27 51.61 18.38
CA GLY A 3 40.37 50.76 17.61
C GLY A 3 41.08 49.49 17.14
N SER A 4 41.17 48.46 17.99
CA SER A 4 41.57 47.11 17.57
C SER A 4 40.62 46.63 16.46
N PRO A 5 41.10 46.05 15.35
CA PRO A 5 40.19 45.47 14.37
C PRO A 5 39.68 44.13 14.93
N SER A 6 38.40 44.10 15.31
CA SER A 6 37.64 42.85 15.36
C SER A 6 37.58 42.28 13.95
N THR A 7 38.42 41.29 13.66
CA THR A 7 38.23 40.47 12.47
C THR A 7 36.92 39.72 12.67
N SER A 8 35.85 40.16 12.00
CA SER A 8 34.59 39.41 11.95
C SER A 8 34.89 38.07 11.31
N ARG A 9 35.09 37.04 12.14
CA ARG A 9 35.15 35.66 11.67
C ARG A 9 33.72 35.32 11.26
N SER A 10 33.41 35.53 9.98
CA SER A 10 32.19 35.04 9.36
C SER A 10 32.10 33.55 9.68
N HIS A 11 31.16 33.17 10.55
CA HIS A 11 30.76 31.79 10.66
C HIS A 11 30.08 31.44 9.33
N PRO A 12 30.64 30.56 8.48
CA PRO A 12 29.81 29.93 7.48
C PRO A 12 28.77 29.11 8.26
N ALA A 13 27.51 29.48 8.11
CA ALA A 13 26.39 28.64 8.52
C ALA A 13 26.37 27.42 7.59
N THR A 14 27.28 26.49 7.80
CA THR A 14 27.21 25.14 7.23
C THR A 14 26.98 24.19 8.38
N CYS A 15 25.71 24.03 8.73
CA CYS A 15 25.29 22.78 9.33
C CYS A 15 24.61 21.99 8.21
N PRO A 16 25.34 21.19 7.39
CA PRO A 16 24.67 20.21 6.57
C PRO A 16 24.36 19.05 7.52
N THR A 17 23.35 19.21 8.37
CA THR A 17 22.70 18.02 8.89
C THR A 17 21.76 17.55 7.79
N ILE A 18 22.31 16.77 6.85
CA ILE A 18 21.47 15.74 6.24
C ILE A 18 21.17 14.80 7.41
N TYR A 19 20.09 15.08 8.13
CA TYR A 19 19.40 14.03 8.83
C TYR A 19 18.91 13.11 7.72
N THR A 20 19.58 11.97 7.56
CA THR A 20 18.98 10.85 6.86
C THR A 20 17.63 10.65 7.54
N LEU A 21 16.54 11.01 6.86
CA LEU A 21 15.19 10.74 7.34
C LEU A 21 15.17 9.26 7.71
N ASN A 22 14.86 9.00 8.98
CA ASN A 22 15.13 7.73 9.66
C ASN A 22 14.92 6.55 8.71
N ALA A 23 15.98 5.79 8.46
CA ALA A 23 15.85 4.42 8.01
C ALA A 23 15.05 3.66 9.10
N GLY A 24 13.71 3.64 8.96
CA GLY A 24 12.79 3.11 9.96
C GLY A 24 11.44 3.82 10.12
N SER A 25 11.18 4.98 9.48
CA SER A 25 9.84 5.60 9.53
C SER A 25 9.02 5.29 8.28
N TRP A 26 7.79 4.81 8.46
CA TRP A 26 6.83 4.60 7.38
C TRP A 26 5.89 5.80 7.29
N LEU A 27 5.74 6.34 6.08
CA LEU A 27 4.74 7.34 5.75
C LEU A 27 3.56 6.66 5.04
N TYR A 28 2.35 6.97 5.50
CA TYR A 28 1.09 6.57 4.88
C TYR A 28 0.24 7.81 4.66
N CYS A 29 -0.31 7.94 3.45
CA CYS A 29 -1.15 9.07 3.06
C CYS A 29 -2.55 8.61 2.74
N PHE A 30 -3.55 9.39 3.13
CA PHE A 30 -4.96 9.03 3.00
C PHE A 30 -5.74 10.14 2.30
N ASP A 31 -6.78 9.76 1.55
CA ASP A 31 -7.78 10.70 1.06
C ASP A 31 -8.78 11.08 2.16
N LYS A 32 -9.77 11.93 1.82
CA LYS A 32 -10.77 12.42 2.78
C LYS A 32 -11.73 11.35 3.29
N VAL A 33 -11.91 10.25 2.55
CA VAL A 33 -12.81 9.16 2.94
C VAL A 33 -12.05 8.01 3.62
N GLY A 34 -10.72 8.13 3.75
CA GLY A 34 -9.87 7.22 4.50
C GLY A 34 -9.18 6.16 3.65
N ASN A 35 -9.21 6.25 2.32
CA ASN A 35 -8.47 5.32 1.47
C ASN A 35 -6.97 5.64 1.49
N LEU A 36 -6.11 4.62 1.56
CA LEU A 36 -4.66 4.77 1.50
C LEU A 36 -4.22 5.17 0.09
N THR A 37 -3.80 6.41 -0.13
CA THR A 37 -3.43 6.89 -1.47
C THR A 37 -1.98 6.62 -1.84
N SER A 38 -1.08 6.54 -0.86
CA SER A 38 0.34 6.19 -1.09
C SER A 38 1.07 5.82 0.21
N GLN A 39 2.18 5.10 0.09
CA GLN A 39 3.05 4.73 1.20
C GLN A 39 4.53 4.72 0.81
N ASP A 40 5.42 5.10 1.72
CA ASP A 40 6.88 5.05 1.50
C ASP A 40 7.64 4.98 2.83
N GLY A 41 8.75 4.23 2.86
CA GLY A 41 9.57 4.02 4.08
C GLY A 41 10.71 5.03 4.27
N THR A 42 10.80 6.03 3.41
CA THR A 42 11.89 7.03 3.36
C THR A 42 11.40 8.46 3.12
N ALA A 43 10.19 8.63 2.58
CA ALA A 43 9.62 9.93 2.27
C ALA A 43 9.16 10.70 3.52
N SER A 44 9.34 12.02 3.49
CA SER A 44 8.84 12.97 4.50
C SER A 44 7.54 13.67 4.09
N THR A 45 7.11 13.51 2.85
CA THR A 45 5.87 14.04 2.29
C THR A 45 5.21 12.99 1.40
N CYS A 46 3.90 13.12 1.16
CA CYS A 46 3.15 12.12 0.43
C CYS A 46 3.78 11.82 -0.94
N PRO A 47 4.25 10.59 -1.17
CA PRO A 47 4.92 10.24 -2.40
C PRO A 47 3.91 10.14 -3.55
N SER A 48 4.39 10.45 -4.76
CA SER A 48 3.71 10.16 -6.03
C SER A 48 4.11 8.80 -6.62
N SER A 49 5.06 8.11 -5.97
CA SER A 49 5.36 6.70 -6.20
C SER A 49 4.42 5.81 -5.38
N ALA A 50 4.17 4.58 -5.87
CA ALA A 50 3.28 3.62 -5.23
C ALA A 50 1.87 4.17 -4.91
N VAL A 51 1.29 4.91 -5.86
CA VAL A 51 -0.07 5.47 -5.74
C VAL A 51 -1.11 4.36 -5.87
N PHE A 52 -2.13 4.41 -5.04
CA PHE A 52 -3.29 3.52 -5.06
C PHE A 52 -4.51 4.29 -5.54
N THR A 53 -5.26 3.69 -6.45
CA THR A 53 -6.48 4.27 -7.04
C THR A 53 -7.69 3.46 -6.60
N TYR A 54 -8.80 4.13 -6.30
CA TYR A 54 -10.00 3.50 -5.78
C TYR A 54 -11.21 3.82 -6.67
N ASN A 55 -12.21 2.94 -6.66
CA ASN A 55 -13.54 3.26 -7.18
C ASN A 55 -14.41 3.98 -6.12
N ASP A 56 -15.63 4.34 -6.51
CA ASP A 56 -16.58 5.05 -5.64
C ASP A 56 -17.00 4.24 -4.38
N ALA A 57 -16.80 2.93 -4.39
CA ALA A 57 -17.07 2.04 -3.26
C ALA A 57 -15.85 1.86 -2.33
N SER A 58 -14.80 2.69 -2.48
CA SER A 58 -13.55 2.57 -1.72
C SER A 58 -12.82 1.24 -1.92
N GLN A 59 -12.99 0.61 -3.10
CA GLN A 59 -12.27 -0.60 -3.47
C GLN A 59 -11.06 -0.24 -4.33
N LEU A 60 -9.89 -0.82 -4.02
CA LEU A 60 -8.65 -0.60 -4.76
C LEU A 60 -8.84 -1.09 -6.20
N THR A 61 -8.55 -0.29 -7.22
CA THR A 61 -8.68 -0.68 -8.63
C THR A 61 -7.34 -0.74 -9.35
N ALA A 62 -6.37 0.04 -8.90
CA ALA A 62 -5.04 0.08 -9.48
C ALA A 62 -3.98 0.49 -8.47
N GLN A 63 -2.75 0.10 -8.75
CA GLN A 63 -1.57 0.59 -8.06
C GLN A 63 -0.46 0.89 -9.06
N THR A 64 0.23 2.02 -8.93
CA THR A 64 1.40 2.33 -9.75
C THR A 64 2.43 1.21 -9.70
N GLY A 65 2.85 0.73 -10.86
CA GLY A 65 3.84 -0.33 -11.02
C GLY A 65 3.30 -1.76 -10.93
N SER A 66 2.01 -1.95 -10.58
CA SER A 66 1.38 -3.25 -10.73
C SER A 66 0.95 -3.48 -12.17
N LEU A 67 1.17 -4.70 -12.67
CA LEU A 67 0.65 -5.15 -13.98
C LEU A 67 -0.76 -5.75 -13.86
N THR A 68 -1.27 -5.90 -12.64
CA THR A 68 -2.55 -6.53 -12.37
C THR A 68 -3.51 -5.52 -11.77
N SER A 69 -4.65 -5.36 -12.42
CA SER A 69 -5.75 -4.54 -11.93
C SER A 69 -6.60 -5.33 -10.94
N TRP A 70 -7.30 -4.62 -10.07
CA TRP A 70 -8.25 -5.23 -9.16
C TRP A 70 -9.66 -5.15 -9.75
N SER A 71 -10.43 -6.21 -9.58
CA SER A 71 -11.81 -6.29 -10.02
C SER A 71 -12.67 -6.90 -8.91
N TYR A 72 -13.96 -6.58 -8.96
CA TYR A 72 -14.92 -6.98 -7.95
C TYR A 72 -16.23 -7.41 -8.59
N ASP A 73 -16.91 -8.35 -7.95
CA ASP A 73 -18.29 -8.66 -8.28
C ASP A 73 -19.26 -7.61 -7.73
N ARG A 74 -20.57 -7.80 -7.97
CA ARG A 74 -21.61 -6.85 -7.54
C ARG A 74 -21.86 -6.84 -6.03
N LEU A 75 -21.44 -7.87 -5.29
CA LEU A 75 -21.50 -7.91 -3.83
C LEU A 75 -20.26 -7.27 -3.21
N GLY A 76 -19.25 -6.94 -4.03
CA GLY A 76 -18.01 -6.31 -3.62
C GLY A 76 -16.90 -7.30 -3.28
N ASN A 77 -17.06 -8.58 -3.63
CA ASN A 77 -16.01 -9.58 -3.46
C ASN A 77 -14.93 -9.39 -4.53
N GLU A 78 -13.64 -9.48 -4.16
CA GLU A 78 -12.53 -9.38 -5.12
C GLU A 78 -12.58 -10.58 -6.09
N THR A 79 -12.53 -10.32 -7.40
CA THR A 79 -12.50 -11.38 -8.43
C THR A 79 -11.13 -11.56 -9.06
N ALA A 80 -10.29 -10.51 -8.98
CA ALA A 80 -8.88 -10.55 -9.32
C ALA A 80 -8.16 -9.38 -8.63
N GLY A 81 -6.86 -9.53 -8.38
CA GLY A 81 -6.07 -8.47 -7.76
C GLY A 81 -4.65 -8.88 -7.41
N GLY A 82 -3.74 -7.92 -7.35
CA GLY A 82 -2.35 -8.22 -7.00
C GLY A 82 -1.45 -7.01 -7.05
N ARG A 83 -0.58 -6.87 -6.04
CA ARG A 83 0.46 -5.84 -6.04
C ARG A 83 1.62 -6.19 -6.97
N VAL A 84 1.88 -7.48 -7.14
CA VAL A 84 2.97 -8.04 -7.95
C VAL A 84 2.40 -9.17 -8.79
N ALA A 85 2.73 -9.20 -10.08
CA ALA A 85 2.17 -10.18 -11.03
C ALA A 85 2.43 -11.64 -10.60
N ALA A 86 3.59 -11.93 -10.00
CA ALA A 86 3.96 -13.28 -9.57
C ALA A 86 3.05 -13.86 -8.48
N THR A 87 2.37 -13.00 -7.72
CA THR A 87 1.45 -13.39 -6.64
C THR A 87 0.06 -12.80 -6.85
N ALA A 88 -0.23 -12.36 -8.08
CA ALA A 88 -1.55 -11.90 -8.42
C ALA A 88 -2.55 -13.05 -8.32
N ARG A 89 -3.71 -12.71 -7.79
CA ARG A 89 -4.84 -13.59 -7.61
C ARG A 89 -5.77 -13.39 -8.79
N THR A 90 -6.20 -14.48 -9.39
CA THR A 90 -7.18 -14.50 -10.47
C THR A 90 -8.22 -15.57 -10.20
N ASP A 91 -9.33 -15.50 -10.94
CA ASP A 91 -10.38 -16.51 -10.92
C ASP A 91 -10.91 -16.79 -9.51
N GLU A 92 -10.96 -15.74 -8.67
CA GLU A 92 -11.52 -15.87 -7.32
C GLU A 92 -13.03 -16.13 -7.44
N THR A 93 -13.47 -17.20 -6.78
CA THR A 93 -14.90 -17.56 -6.70
C THR A 93 -15.37 -17.50 -5.27
N TRP A 94 -16.65 -17.23 -5.08
CA TRP A 94 -17.23 -16.94 -3.78
C TRP A 94 -18.51 -17.74 -3.60
N THR A 95 -18.77 -18.19 -2.37
CA THR A 95 -20.06 -18.74 -2.00
C THR A 95 -21.13 -17.66 -1.98
N ASP A 96 -22.41 -18.05 -1.92
CA ASP A 96 -23.55 -17.14 -1.74
C ASP A 96 -23.47 -16.29 -0.46
N TYR A 97 -22.60 -16.67 0.48
CA TYR A 97 -22.36 -15.96 1.74
C TYR A 97 -21.07 -15.12 1.73
N SER A 98 -20.50 -14.82 0.55
CA SER A 98 -19.26 -14.05 0.40
C SER A 98 -18.06 -14.67 1.14
N GLN A 99 -17.97 -16.00 1.11
CA GLN A 99 -16.78 -16.73 1.58
C GLN A 99 -15.98 -17.21 0.37
N LEU A 100 -14.67 -16.97 0.35
CA LEU A 100 -13.80 -17.28 -0.80
C LEU A 100 -13.71 -18.80 -1.03
N ALA A 101 -14.27 -19.29 -2.13
CA ALA A 101 -14.40 -20.71 -2.44
C ALA A 101 -13.24 -21.25 -3.29
N ALA A 102 -12.65 -20.42 -4.15
CA ALA A 102 -11.44 -20.78 -4.91
C ALA A 102 -10.62 -19.55 -5.23
N ILE A 103 -9.31 -19.75 -5.43
CA ILE A 103 -8.35 -18.71 -5.79
C ILE A 103 -7.25 -19.29 -6.67
N THR A 104 -6.89 -18.60 -7.74
CA THR A 104 -5.73 -18.96 -8.57
C THR A 104 -4.60 -18.00 -8.31
N THR A 105 -3.40 -18.52 -8.03
CA THR A 105 -2.17 -17.74 -7.99
C THR A 105 -1.12 -18.37 -8.89
N GLY A 106 -0.59 -17.60 -9.84
CA GLY A 106 0.26 -18.16 -10.90
C GLY A 106 -0.53 -19.16 -11.75
N SER A 107 -0.14 -20.43 -11.73
CA SER A 107 -0.84 -21.51 -12.44
C SER A 107 -1.54 -22.51 -11.52
N THR A 108 -1.56 -22.24 -10.21
CA THR A 108 -2.13 -23.14 -9.22
C THR A 108 -3.45 -22.57 -8.71
N THR A 109 -4.50 -23.36 -8.80
CA THR A 109 -5.80 -23.08 -8.18
C THR A 109 -5.89 -23.81 -6.85
N TYR A 110 -6.36 -23.10 -5.84
CA TYR A 110 -6.62 -23.62 -4.51
C TYR A 110 -8.11 -23.56 -4.24
N ASP A 111 -8.72 -24.73 -4.03
CA ASP A 111 -10.09 -24.82 -3.54
C ASP A 111 -10.09 -24.66 -2.02
N LEU A 112 -11.02 -23.84 -1.53
CA LEU A 112 -11.12 -23.45 -0.13
C LEU A 112 -12.41 -24.02 0.44
N VAL A 113 -12.27 -24.79 1.52
CA VAL A 113 -13.39 -25.37 2.24
C VAL A 113 -13.53 -24.65 3.57
N HIS A 114 -14.73 -24.15 3.83
CA HIS A 114 -15.06 -23.54 5.11
C HIS A 114 -15.66 -24.58 6.05
N ALA A 115 -15.23 -24.56 7.31
CA ALA A 115 -15.88 -25.36 8.35
C ALA A 115 -17.35 -24.92 8.46
N GLY A 116 -18.28 -25.87 8.32
CA GLY A 116 -19.69 -25.61 8.60
C GLY A 116 -19.92 -25.33 10.08
N ILE A 117 -21.10 -24.79 10.42
CA ILE A 117 -21.52 -24.55 11.81
C ILE A 117 -21.89 -25.84 12.57
N GLY A 118 -21.83 -27.00 11.91
CA GLY A 118 -22.06 -28.30 12.54
C GLY A 118 -20.81 -28.79 13.23
N ASN A 119 -20.74 -28.69 14.56
CA ASN A 119 -19.77 -29.40 15.38
C ASN A 119 -20.11 -30.90 15.44
N SER A 120 -20.16 -31.56 14.29
CA SER A 120 -20.36 -33.01 14.21
C SER A 120 -18.99 -33.68 14.14
N GLU A 121 -18.61 -34.32 15.24
CA GLU A 121 -17.54 -35.34 15.24
C GLU A 121 -18.06 -36.61 14.56
N LEU A 122 -17.21 -37.23 13.73
CA LEU A 122 -17.47 -38.53 13.09
C LEU A 122 -17.31 -39.68 14.09
#